data_AF-A0A7R9L5L6-F1
#
_entry.id   AF-A0A7R9L5L6-F1
#
_cell.length_a   1.000
_cell.length_b   1.000
_cell.length_c   1.000
_cell.angle_alpha   90.00
_cell.angle_beta   90.00
_cell.angle_gamma   90.00
#
_symmetry.space_group_name_H-M   'P 1'
#
loop_
_entity.id
_entity.type
_entity.pdbx_description
1 polymer ?
#
loop_
_entity_poly.entity_id
_entity_poly.type
_entity_poly.pdbx_seq_one_letter_code
_entity_poly.pdbx_strand_id
1 'polypeptide(L)'
;MDITGGDREGDNKWKSGIALLKGQIYEALDNRMIAITCFKDALKYDVFCYEAFYSLTQHQMLTRNEEEAIIGSLEFENQCTKDETKFVRFLYESQLKKYDKPGDITVPIEFSNILYENVDFMTTLAERHYYNCEYQQCFRITSQVLTRDLYHTQCLPIHLSCLMELKKTNALFDLAHKLVDLYPESSLSWFAVGCYYLLINKTDAARRFLSKATTLDNVLAPAWLLY
;
A
#
# COMPACT_ATOMS: atom_id res chain seq x y z
N MET A 1 0.67 -22.56 37.13
CA MET A 1 0.84 -23.26 35.84
C MET A 1 -0.32 -22.82 34.98
N ASP A 2 -0.07 -21.75 34.23
CA ASP A 2 -1.04 -21.03 33.40
C ASP A 2 -1.41 -21.88 32.18
N ILE A 3 -2.67 -22.32 32.12
CA ILE A 3 -3.22 -23.07 30.97
C ILE A 3 -4.27 -22.22 30.23
N THR A 4 -4.59 -21.01 30.71
CA THR A 4 -5.68 -20.16 30.19
C THR A 4 -5.21 -19.00 29.29
N GLY A 5 -3.89 -18.78 29.16
CA GLY A 5 -3.33 -17.74 28.29
C GLY A 5 -3.41 -18.11 26.80
N GLY A 6 -3.07 -19.37 26.47
CA GLY A 6 -3.05 -19.85 25.08
C GLY A 6 -4.43 -19.93 24.41
N ASP A 7 -5.47 -20.29 25.17
CA ASP A 7 -6.84 -20.36 24.63
C ASP A 7 -7.39 -18.98 24.26
N ARG A 8 -7.03 -17.92 25.00
CA ARG A 8 -7.49 -16.55 24.71
C ARG A 8 -6.81 -15.92 23.49
N GLU A 9 -5.53 -16.19 23.28
CA GLU A 9 -4.81 -15.73 22.08
C GLU A 9 -5.34 -16.43 20.81
N GLY A 10 -5.58 -17.74 20.90
CA GLY A 10 -6.27 -18.48 19.84
C GLY A 10 -7.66 -17.91 19.57
N ASP A 11 -8.39 -17.54 20.64
CA ASP A 11 -9.74 -17.00 20.56
C ASP A 11 -9.80 -15.63 19.84
N ASN A 12 -8.79 -14.78 20.07
CA ASN A 12 -8.70 -13.47 19.45
C ASN A 12 -8.31 -13.53 17.96
N LYS A 13 -7.44 -14.48 17.59
CA LYS A 13 -7.02 -14.64 16.18
C LYS A 13 -8.16 -15.01 15.26
N TRP A 14 -9.03 -15.96 15.65
CA TRP A 14 -10.18 -16.30 14.82
C TRP A 14 -11.22 -15.17 14.77
N LYS A 15 -11.41 -14.42 15.87
CA LYS A 15 -12.28 -13.23 15.87
C LYS A 15 -11.78 -12.16 14.91
N SER A 16 -10.46 -11.93 14.88
CA SER A 16 -9.84 -11.02 13.92
C SER A 16 -10.08 -11.49 12.49
N GLY A 17 -9.85 -12.78 12.19
CA GLY A 17 -10.11 -13.34 10.87
C GLY A 17 -11.57 -13.22 10.42
N ILE A 18 -12.53 -13.44 11.33
CA ILE A 18 -13.96 -13.25 11.02
C ILE A 18 -14.29 -11.77 10.77
N ALA A 19 -13.72 -10.85 11.57
CA ALA A 19 -13.93 -9.42 11.40
C ALA A 19 -13.35 -8.91 10.07
N LEU A 20 -12.17 -9.41 9.67
CA LEU A 20 -11.55 -9.12 8.38
C LEU A 20 -12.45 -9.56 7.22
N LEU A 21 -12.93 -10.81 7.23
CA LEU A 21 -13.82 -11.34 6.20
C LEU A 21 -15.13 -10.53 6.12
N LYS A 22 -15.69 -10.14 7.26
CA LYS A 22 -16.87 -9.25 7.29
C LYS A 22 -16.56 -7.91 6.64
N GLY A 23 -15.40 -7.31 6.92
CA GLY A 23 -14.94 -6.07 6.29
C GLY A 23 -14.88 -6.19 4.78
N GLN A 24 -14.27 -7.26 4.26
CA GLN A 24 -14.19 -7.55 2.81
C GLN A 24 -15.57 -7.74 2.16
N ILE A 25 -16.49 -8.43 2.84
CA ILE A 25 -17.87 -8.60 2.36
C ILE A 25 -18.59 -7.26 2.30
N TYR A 26 -18.50 -6.44 3.35
CA TYR A 26 -19.15 -5.12 3.37
C TYR A 26 -18.54 -4.16 2.35
N GLU A 27 -17.24 -4.26 2.10
CA GLU A 27 -16.56 -3.54 1.03
C GLU A 27 -17.09 -3.95 -0.35
N ALA A 28 -17.22 -5.26 -0.61
CA ALA A 28 -17.80 -5.77 -1.85
C ALA A 28 -19.29 -5.40 -2.03
N LEU A 29 -19.99 -5.07 -0.94
CA LEU A 29 -21.36 -4.56 -0.94
C LEU A 29 -21.45 -3.03 -0.97
N ASP A 30 -20.34 -2.33 -1.24
CA ASP A 30 -20.20 -0.87 -1.26
C ASP A 30 -20.55 -0.17 0.07
N ASN A 31 -20.58 -0.91 1.19
CA ASN A 31 -20.86 -0.37 2.51
C ASN A 31 -19.58 -0.04 3.28
N ARG A 32 -18.88 1.00 2.79
CA ARG A 32 -17.56 1.43 3.29
C ARG A 32 -17.54 1.77 4.78
N MET A 33 -18.60 2.39 5.31
CA MET A 33 -18.64 2.79 6.73
C MET A 33 -18.59 1.59 7.66
N ILE A 34 -19.35 0.53 7.35
CA ILE A 34 -19.36 -0.70 8.15
C ILE A 34 -18.04 -1.46 7.94
N ALA A 35 -17.54 -1.52 6.70
CA ALA A 35 -16.25 -2.15 6.41
C ALA A 35 -15.12 -1.58 7.27
N ILE A 36 -15.05 -0.24 7.39
CA ILE A 36 -14.07 0.45 8.25
C ILE A 36 -14.18 -0.01 9.71
N THR A 37 -15.41 -0.09 10.24
CA THR A 37 -15.59 -0.55 11.63
C THR A 37 -15.14 -1.98 11.83
N CYS A 38 -15.44 -2.87 10.87
CA CYS A 38 -15.02 -4.27 10.92
C CYS A 38 -13.49 -4.42 10.83
N PHE A 39 -12.81 -3.68 9.96
CA PHE A 39 -11.35 -3.69 9.87
C PHE A 39 -10.69 -3.11 11.13
N LYS A 40 -11.24 -2.04 11.69
CA LYS A 40 -10.77 -1.48 12.98
C LYS A 40 -10.91 -2.50 14.11
N ASP A 41 -12.02 -3.24 14.15
CA ASP A 41 -12.22 -4.28 15.15
C ASP A 41 -11.27 -5.46 14.95
N ALA A 42 -11.00 -5.86 13.69
CA ALA A 42 -10.01 -6.89 13.39
C ALA A 42 -8.61 -6.55 13.93
N LEU A 43 -8.18 -5.29 13.78
CA LEU A 43 -6.89 -4.81 14.31
C LEU A 43 -6.84 -4.74 15.84
N LYS A 44 -7.97 -4.46 16.50
CA LYS A 44 -8.04 -4.50 17.97
C LYS A 44 -7.88 -5.92 18.51
N TYR A 45 -8.47 -6.90 17.83
CA TYR A 45 -8.36 -8.30 18.23
C TYR A 45 -6.97 -8.87 17.97
N ASP A 46 -6.34 -8.51 16.85
CA ASP A 46 -4.99 -8.95 16.50
C ASP A 46 -4.22 -7.80 15.84
N VAL A 47 -3.21 -7.30 16.56
CA VAL A 47 -2.32 -6.24 16.08
C VAL A 47 -1.53 -6.67 14.84
N PHE A 48 -1.30 -7.98 14.65
CA PHE A 48 -0.55 -8.52 13.50
C PHE A 48 -1.42 -8.70 12.23
N CYS A 49 -2.72 -8.38 12.29
CA CYS A 49 -3.62 -8.48 11.14
C CYS A 49 -3.34 -7.37 10.11
N TYR A 50 -2.23 -7.52 9.37
CA TYR A 50 -1.76 -6.55 8.39
C TYR A 50 -2.77 -6.31 7.27
N GLU A 51 -3.51 -7.34 6.85
CA GLU A 51 -4.48 -7.22 5.77
C GLU A 51 -5.59 -6.20 6.10
N ALA A 52 -6.06 -6.18 7.35
CA ALA A 52 -7.03 -5.17 7.80
C ALA A 52 -6.43 -3.75 7.78
N PHE A 53 -5.17 -3.61 8.21
CA PHE A 53 -4.45 -2.33 8.17
C PHE A 53 -4.21 -1.86 6.72
N TYR A 54 -3.82 -2.78 5.84
CA TYR A 54 -3.59 -2.54 4.42
C TYR A 54 -4.88 -2.05 3.75
N SER A 55 -6.02 -2.73 3.94
CA SER A 55 -7.31 -2.29 3.40
C SER A 55 -7.71 -0.89 3.87
N LEU A 56 -7.48 -0.56 5.14
CA LEU A 56 -7.80 0.76 5.69
C LEU A 56 -6.95 1.89 5.08
N THR A 57 -5.65 1.63 4.88
CA THR A 57 -4.68 2.64 4.43
C THR A 57 -4.66 2.79 2.91
N GLN A 58 -4.54 1.68 2.16
CA GLN A 58 -4.43 1.70 0.69
C GLN A 58 -5.72 2.12 0.00
N HIS A 59 -6.88 1.69 0.48
CA HIS A 59 -8.17 2.07 -0.12
C HIS A 59 -8.60 3.48 0.29
N GLN A 60 -7.69 4.23 0.94
CA GLN A 60 -7.86 5.57 1.44
C GLN A 60 -9.10 5.71 2.32
N MET A 61 -9.43 4.68 3.12
CA MET A 61 -10.67 4.62 3.88
C MET A 61 -10.74 5.63 5.03
N LEU A 62 -9.58 6.10 5.46
CA LEU A 62 -9.42 6.94 6.65
C LEU A 62 -8.81 8.29 6.30
N THR A 63 -9.12 9.27 7.14
CA THR A 63 -8.38 10.52 7.21
C THR A 63 -7.08 10.34 8.01
N ARG A 64 -6.12 11.26 7.85
CA ARG A 64 -4.84 11.24 8.57
C ARG A 64 -5.02 11.15 10.10
N ASN A 65 -5.92 11.96 10.65
CA ASN A 65 -6.18 11.98 12.09
C ASN A 65 -6.73 10.64 12.59
N GLU A 66 -7.54 9.96 11.77
CA GLU A 66 -8.08 8.64 12.12
C GLU A 66 -7.01 7.55 12.03
N GLU A 67 -6.11 7.63 11.05
CA GLU A 67 -4.95 6.75 10.93
C GLU A 67 -4.03 6.83 12.16
N GLU A 68 -3.69 8.03 12.60
CA GLU A 68 -2.90 8.26 13.83
C GLU A 68 -3.66 7.79 15.08
N ALA A 69 -4.97 8.06 15.16
CA ALA A 69 -5.80 7.62 16.27
C ALA A 69 -5.87 6.09 16.37
N ILE A 70 -5.85 5.37 15.25
CA ILE A 70 -5.82 3.90 15.25
C ILE A 70 -4.53 3.41 15.90
N ILE A 71 -3.36 3.89 15.46
CA ILE A 71 -2.08 3.48 16.05
C ILE A 71 -2.05 3.81 17.56
N GLY A 72 -2.61 4.95 17.97
CA GLY A 72 -2.73 5.30 19.38
C GLY A 72 -3.69 4.39 20.18
N SER A 73 -4.72 3.84 19.54
CA SER A 73 -5.74 3.01 20.18
C SER A 73 -5.38 1.52 20.33
N LEU A 74 -4.34 1.05 19.63
CA LEU A 74 -3.94 -0.35 19.64
C LEU A 74 -3.20 -0.72 20.94
N GLU A 75 -3.61 -1.84 21.54
CA GLU A 75 -3.02 -2.36 22.77
C GLU A 75 -1.76 -3.20 22.51
N PHE A 76 -0.71 -2.58 21.97
CA PHE A 76 0.55 -3.28 21.66
C PHE A 76 1.17 -3.97 22.88
N GLU A 77 1.09 -3.33 24.06
CA GLU A 77 1.72 -3.82 25.28
C GLU A 77 1.11 -5.14 25.81
N ASN A 78 -0.15 -5.42 25.46
CA ASN A 78 -0.87 -6.61 25.91
C ASN A 78 -0.63 -7.81 24.99
N GLN A 79 -0.31 -7.59 23.71
CA GLN A 79 -0.26 -8.62 22.68
C GLN A 79 1.17 -8.94 22.19
N CYS A 80 2.12 -8.03 22.41
CA CYS A 80 3.47 -8.13 21.85
C CYS A 80 4.56 -8.06 22.91
N THR A 81 5.74 -8.60 22.59
CA THR A 81 6.95 -8.28 23.36
C THR A 81 7.38 -6.83 23.10
N LYS A 82 8.26 -6.29 23.97
CA LYS A 82 8.71 -4.89 23.87
C LYS A 82 9.41 -4.57 22.55
N ASP A 83 10.14 -5.52 21.98
CA ASP A 83 10.87 -5.30 20.73
C ASP A 83 9.97 -5.44 19.50
N GLU A 84 9.05 -6.40 19.51
CA GLU A 84 8.00 -6.52 18.48
C GLU A 84 7.12 -5.28 18.43
N THR A 85 6.78 -4.71 19.60
CA THR A 85 5.99 -3.48 19.70
C THR A 85 6.66 -2.32 18.97
N LYS A 86 7.96 -2.10 19.21
CA LYS A 86 8.73 -1.05 18.52
C LYS A 86 8.74 -1.29 17.01
N PHE A 87 8.93 -2.54 16.60
CA PHE A 87 9.02 -2.91 15.19
C PHE A 87 7.70 -2.73 14.45
N VAL A 88 6.60 -3.29 14.97
CA VAL A 88 5.27 -3.22 14.34
C VAL A 88 4.76 -1.78 14.32
N ARG A 89 4.93 -1.04 15.42
CA ARG A 89 4.58 0.39 15.46
C ARG A 89 5.35 1.17 14.40
N PHE A 90 6.67 0.98 14.31
CA PHE A 90 7.48 1.64 13.30
C PHE A 90 7.02 1.30 11.87
N LEU A 91 6.68 0.04 11.61
CA LEU A 91 6.21 -0.40 10.29
C LEU A 91 4.87 0.25 9.93
N TYR A 92 3.91 0.30 10.86
CA TYR A 92 2.61 0.95 10.63
C TYR A 92 2.77 2.46 10.45
N GLU A 93 3.53 3.14 11.31
CA GLU A 93 3.85 4.57 11.16
C GLU A 93 4.57 4.86 9.84
N SER A 94 5.41 3.92 9.37
CA SER A 94 6.07 4.05 8.08
C SER A 94 5.11 3.95 6.90
N GLN A 95 3.94 3.32 7.04
CA GLN A 95 2.98 3.16 5.94
C GLN A 95 1.83 4.17 5.96
N LEU A 96 1.70 4.96 7.03
CA LEU A 96 0.69 6.02 7.12
C LEU A 96 0.93 7.15 6.11
N LYS A 97 -0.12 7.91 5.79
CA LYS A 97 -0.08 9.01 4.82
C LYS A 97 0.85 10.15 5.24
N LYS A 98 1.96 10.34 4.49
CA LYS A 98 3.03 11.30 4.81
C LYS A 98 3.00 12.58 3.98
N TYR A 99 1.83 13.21 3.86
CA TYR A 99 1.71 14.48 3.12
C TYR A 99 2.24 15.69 3.89
N ASP A 100 2.68 15.52 5.14
CA ASP A 100 3.34 16.59 5.90
C ASP A 100 4.86 16.57 5.66
N LYS A 101 5.51 17.70 5.98
CA LYS A 101 6.95 17.90 5.76
C LYS A 101 7.75 16.67 6.18
N PRO A 102 8.74 16.22 5.39
CA PRO A 102 9.51 15.03 5.70
C PRO A 102 10.28 15.26 7.02
N GLY A 103 9.74 14.74 8.12
CA GLY A 103 10.56 14.40 9.26
C GLY A 103 11.51 13.28 8.84
N ASP A 104 12.77 13.35 9.25
CA ASP A 104 13.71 12.26 9.03
C ASP A 104 13.13 10.96 9.64
N ILE A 105 13.01 9.90 8.84
CA ILE A 105 12.68 8.58 9.40
C ILE A 105 13.91 8.15 10.17
N THR A 106 13.79 8.17 11.49
CA THR A 106 14.78 7.57 12.37
C THR A 106 14.47 6.08 12.45
N VAL A 107 15.08 5.32 11.53
CA VAL A 107 15.02 3.85 11.60
C VAL A 107 15.70 3.42 12.88
N PRO A 108 15.04 2.62 13.75
CA PRO A 108 15.70 2.08 14.93
C PRO A 108 16.95 1.30 14.51
N ILE A 109 18.09 1.61 15.13
CA ILE A 109 19.41 1.08 14.75
C ILE A 109 19.41 -0.45 14.75
N GLU A 110 18.69 -1.04 15.71
CA GLU A 110 18.49 -2.49 15.90
C GLU A 110 17.96 -3.20 14.65
N PHE A 111 17.11 -2.53 13.86
CA PHE A 111 16.45 -3.13 12.69
C PHE A 111 16.96 -2.58 11.35
N SER A 112 17.88 -1.61 11.40
CA SER A 112 18.36 -0.87 10.22
C SER A 112 18.87 -1.78 9.09
N ASN A 113 19.73 -2.75 9.40
CA ASN A 113 20.31 -3.65 8.40
C ASN A 113 19.25 -4.47 7.65
N ILE A 114 18.22 -4.94 8.36
CA ILE A 114 17.15 -5.78 7.78
C ILE A 114 16.19 -4.92 6.96
N LEU A 115 15.86 -3.72 7.47
CA LEU A 115 14.88 -2.84 6.86
C LEU A 115 15.38 -2.18 5.57
N TYR A 116 16.65 -1.76 5.50
CA TYR A 116 17.19 -1.15 4.28
C TYR A 116 17.30 -2.13 3.10
N GLU A 117 17.39 -3.43 3.37
CA GLU A 117 17.37 -4.44 2.32
C GLU A 117 15.95 -4.77 1.84
N ASN A 118 14.95 -4.55 2.69
CA ASN A 118 13.56 -4.89 2.40
C ASN A 118 12.96 -4.01 1.29
N VAL A 119 12.33 -4.66 0.32
CA VAL A 119 11.65 -4.04 -0.83
C VAL A 119 10.49 -3.14 -0.39
N ASP A 120 9.70 -3.53 0.60
CA ASP A 120 8.53 -2.79 1.06
C ASP A 120 8.94 -1.45 1.69
N PHE A 121 9.99 -1.48 2.52
CA PHE A 121 10.54 -0.27 3.14
C PHE A 121 11.15 0.67 2.09
N MET A 122 11.85 0.10 1.10
CA MET A 122 12.37 0.87 -0.03
C MET A 122 11.25 1.52 -0.86
N THR A 123 10.12 0.82 -1.05
CA THR A 123 8.93 1.38 -1.70
C THR A 123 8.36 2.55 -0.92
N THR A 124 8.20 2.40 0.41
CA THR A 124 7.78 3.50 1.30
C THR A 124 8.73 4.70 1.22
N LEU A 125 10.05 4.45 1.17
CA LEU A 125 11.04 5.53 1.03
C LEU A 125 10.91 6.24 -0.32
N ALA A 126 10.73 5.48 -1.40
CA ALA A 126 10.53 6.02 -2.74
C ALA A 126 9.27 6.89 -2.84
N GLU A 127 8.18 6.46 -2.20
CA GLU A 127 6.92 7.22 -2.14
C GLU A 127 7.14 8.60 -1.48
N ARG A 128 7.94 8.67 -0.42
CA ARG A 128 8.30 9.96 0.21
C ARG A 128 9.10 10.85 -0.72
N HIS A 129 10.10 10.30 -1.41
CA HIS A 129 10.85 11.06 -2.41
C HIS A 129 9.94 11.56 -3.53
N TYR A 130 8.93 10.77 -3.93
CA TYR A 130 7.93 11.19 -4.90
C TYR A 130 7.11 12.40 -4.40
N TYR A 131 6.56 12.33 -3.18
CA TYR A 131 5.81 13.45 -2.60
C TYR A 131 6.66 14.70 -2.32
N ASN A 132 7.97 14.53 -2.09
CA ASN A 132 8.92 15.64 -1.98
C ASN A 132 9.36 16.20 -3.35
N CYS A 133 8.79 15.73 -4.47
CA CYS A 133 9.16 16.10 -5.84
C CYS A 133 10.61 15.71 -6.23
N GLU A 134 11.25 14.80 -5.50
CA GLU A 134 12.59 14.27 -5.80
C GLU A 134 12.50 13.06 -6.75
N TYR A 135 11.95 13.29 -7.95
CA TYR A 135 11.61 12.24 -8.90
C TYR A 135 12.81 11.38 -9.36
N GLN A 136 14.01 11.96 -9.42
CA GLN A 136 15.23 11.21 -9.78
C GLN A 136 15.61 10.17 -8.72
N GLN A 137 15.44 10.52 -7.43
CA GLN A 137 15.71 9.59 -6.34
C GLN A 137 14.63 8.52 -6.23
N CYS A 138 13.35 8.90 -6.37
CA CYS A 138 12.25 7.95 -6.54
C CYS A 138 12.58 6.93 -7.63
N PHE A 139 12.94 7.41 -8.82
CA PHE A 139 13.19 6.55 -9.97
C PHE A 139 14.33 5.56 -9.71
N ARG A 140 15.42 6.00 -9.07
CA ARG A 140 16.55 5.12 -8.74
C ARG A 140 16.15 4.00 -7.79
N ILE A 141 15.43 4.33 -6.71
CA ILE A 141 15.00 3.36 -5.69
C ILE A 141 13.96 2.39 -6.28
N THR A 142 12.94 2.92 -6.95
CA THR A 142 11.89 2.08 -7.58
C THR A 142 12.45 1.17 -8.67
N SER A 143 13.46 1.62 -9.44
CA SER A 143 14.12 0.76 -10.43
C SER A 143 14.86 -0.40 -9.74
N GLN A 144 15.54 -0.15 -8.62
CA GLN A 144 16.21 -1.21 -7.85
C GLN A 144 15.19 -2.22 -7.30
N VAL A 145 14.06 -1.74 -6.80
CA VAL A 145 12.94 -2.59 -6.35
C VAL A 145 12.44 -3.45 -7.50
N LEU A 146 12.12 -2.85 -8.66
CA LEU A 146 11.57 -3.59 -9.80
C LEU A 146 12.56 -4.57 -10.45
N THR A 147 13.88 -4.37 -10.29
CA THR A 147 14.85 -5.39 -10.71
C THR A 147 14.82 -6.65 -9.86
N ARG A 148 14.38 -6.55 -8.59
CA ARG A 148 14.23 -7.69 -7.68
C ARG A 148 12.86 -8.33 -7.83
N ASP A 149 11.82 -7.50 -7.84
CA ASP A 149 10.43 -7.91 -8.02
C ASP A 149 9.75 -7.05 -9.08
N LEU A 150 9.61 -7.61 -10.29
CA LEU A 150 9.04 -6.94 -11.44
C LEU A 150 7.59 -6.50 -11.24
N TYR A 151 6.83 -7.18 -10.37
CA TYR A 151 5.39 -6.99 -10.21
C TYR A 151 5.03 -6.64 -8.77
N HIS A 152 5.84 -5.80 -8.13
CA HIS A 152 5.55 -5.30 -6.80
C HIS A 152 4.36 -4.31 -6.85
N THR A 153 3.21 -4.72 -6.28
CA THR A 153 1.92 -4.02 -6.42
C THR A 153 1.93 -2.58 -5.91
N GLN A 154 2.66 -2.28 -4.84
CA GLN A 154 2.74 -0.93 -4.25
C GLN A 154 3.74 -0.03 -4.99
N CYS A 155 4.85 -0.59 -5.48
CA CYS A 155 5.93 0.17 -6.13
C CYS A 155 5.58 0.53 -7.57
N LEU A 156 4.86 -0.37 -8.26
CA LEU A 156 4.57 -0.21 -9.68
C LEU A 156 3.79 1.08 -10.00
N PRO A 157 2.71 1.45 -9.27
CA PRO A 157 2.02 2.75 -9.46
C PRO A 157 2.95 3.96 -9.27
N ILE A 158 3.82 3.91 -8.24
CA ILE A 158 4.78 4.99 -7.95
C ILE A 158 5.80 5.09 -9.08
N HIS A 159 6.34 3.96 -9.53
CA HIS A 159 7.30 3.92 -10.62
C HIS A 159 6.72 4.43 -11.94
N LEU A 160 5.50 4.02 -12.29
CA LEU A 160 4.79 4.49 -13.48
C LEU A 160 4.54 6.00 -13.43
N SER A 161 4.15 6.51 -12.26
CA SER A 161 3.98 7.95 -12.04
C SER A 161 5.32 8.69 -12.16
N CYS A 162 6.40 8.18 -11.54
CA CYS A 162 7.75 8.73 -11.68
C CYS A 162 8.24 8.71 -13.14
N LEU A 163 7.96 7.65 -13.92
CA LEU A 163 8.28 7.57 -15.36
C LEU A 163 7.55 8.62 -16.19
N MET A 164 6.28 8.86 -15.88
CA MET A 164 5.44 9.85 -16.55
C MET A 164 5.94 11.27 -16.27
N GLU A 165 6.22 11.61 -15.00
CA GLU A 165 6.78 12.92 -14.60
C GLU A 165 8.16 13.17 -15.22
N LEU A 166 9.01 12.14 -15.29
CA LEU A 166 10.32 12.21 -15.94
C LEU A 166 10.26 12.12 -17.47
N LYS A 167 9.07 11.96 -18.06
CA LYS A 167 8.83 11.84 -19.51
C LYS A 167 9.66 10.74 -20.21
N LYS A 168 9.90 9.63 -19.53
CA LYS A 168 10.65 8.48 -20.09
C LYS A 168 9.74 7.57 -20.92
N THR A 169 9.36 8.03 -22.12
CA THR A 169 8.41 7.34 -23.03
C THR A 169 8.80 5.90 -23.35
N ASN A 170 10.07 5.66 -23.68
CA ASN A 170 10.54 4.36 -24.15
C ASN A 170 10.50 3.31 -23.02
N ALA A 171 10.99 3.67 -21.84
CA ALA A 171 10.95 2.79 -20.68
C ALA A 171 9.51 2.47 -20.25
N LEU A 172 8.61 3.46 -20.30
CA LEU A 172 7.20 3.27 -20.00
C LEU A 172 6.51 2.35 -21.02
N PHE A 173 6.83 2.50 -22.32
CA PHE A 173 6.34 1.63 -23.37
C PHE A 173 6.74 0.17 -23.14
N ASP A 174 8.04 -0.06 -22.92
CA ASP A 174 8.59 -1.40 -22.71
C ASP A 174 7.99 -2.07 -21.48
N LEU A 175 7.84 -1.30 -20.38
CA LEU A 175 7.25 -1.81 -19.15
C LEU A 175 5.75 -2.12 -19.33
N ALA A 176 4.99 -1.24 -19.99
CA ALA A 176 3.56 -1.45 -20.22
C ALA A 176 3.29 -2.71 -21.07
N HIS A 177 4.07 -2.96 -22.12
CA HIS A 177 3.92 -4.17 -22.95
C HIS A 177 4.24 -5.43 -22.15
N LYS A 178 5.36 -5.43 -21.41
CA LYS A 178 5.71 -6.55 -20.52
C LYS A 178 4.63 -6.85 -19.49
N LEU A 179 4.03 -5.82 -18.89
CA LEU A 179 2.96 -5.99 -17.90
C LEU A 179 1.69 -6.59 -18.51
N VAL A 180 1.31 -6.16 -19.71
CA VAL A 180 0.13 -6.73 -20.40
C VAL A 180 0.39 -8.17 -20.84
N ASP A 181 1.59 -8.47 -21.33
CA ASP A 181 1.97 -9.82 -21.76
C ASP A 181 1.98 -10.80 -20.58
N LEU A 182 2.43 -10.36 -19.39
CA LEU A 182 2.52 -11.20 -18.20
C LEU A 182 1.22 -11.23 -17.38
N TYR A 183 0.52 -10.10 -17.25
CA TYR A 183 -0.63 -9.91 -16.36
C TYR A 183 -1.77 -9.16 -17.08
N PRO A 184 -2.47 -9.80 -18.03
CA PRO A 184 -3.53 -9.15 -18.81
C PRO A 184 -4.80 -8.84 -17.99
N GLU A 185 -5.04 -9.58 -16.91
CA GLU A 185 -6.21 -9.41 -16.04
C GLU A 185 -5.99 -8.32 -14.96
N SER A 186 -4.76 -7.80 -14.84
CA SER A 186 -4.45 -6.79 -13.83
C SER A 186 -4.85 -5.39 -14.26
N SER A 187 -5.48 -4.64 -13.35
CA SER A 187 -5.75 -3.21 -13.52
C SER A 187 -4.48 -2.39 -13.71
N LEU A 188 -3.38 -2.71 -13.01
CA LEU A 188 -2.11 -1.98 -13.09
C LEU A 188 -1.46 -2.06 -14.47
N SER A 189 -1.63 -3.17 -15.18
CA SER A 189 -1.11 -3.33 -16.54
C SER A 189 -1.80 -2.37 -17.52
N TRP A 190 -3.13 -2.26 -17.42
CA TRP A 190 -3.91 -1.33 -18.25
C TRP A 190 -3.71 0.14 -17.84
N PHE A 191 -3.48 0.39 -16.55
CA PHE A 191 -3.06 1.69 -16.06
C PHE A 191 -1.72 2.13 -16.68
N ALA A 192 -0.72 1.26 -16.75
CA ALA A 192 0.57 1.55 -17.38
C ALA A 192 0.42 1.94 -18.87
N VAL A 193 -0.41 1.21 -19.61
CA VAL A 193 -0.75 1.52 -21.01
C VAL A 193 -1.46 2.88 -21.12
N GLY A 194 -2.38 3.17 -20.21
CA GLY A 194 -3.06 4.47 -20.10
C GLY A 194 -2.07 5.62 -19.92
N CYS A 195 -1.14 5.49 -18.97
CA CYS A 195 -0.07 6.47 -18.73
C CYS A 195 0.80 6.71 -19.97
N TYR A 196 1.13 5.64 -20.70
CA TYR A 196 1.90 5.75 -21.95
C TYR A 196 1.16 6.56 -23.03
N TYR A 197 -0.11 6.25 -23.28
CA TYR A 197 -0.89 6.98 -24.29
C TYR A 197 -1.15 8.42 -23.91
N LEU A 198 -1.31 8.71 -22.61
CA LEU A 198 -1.41 10.08 -22.10
C LEU A 198 -0.13 10.87 -22.42
N LEU A 199 1.04 10.27 -22.22
CA LEU A 199 2.34 10.88 -22.49
C LEU A 199 2.56 11.18 -24.00
N ILE A 200 1.96 10.40 -24.90
CA ILE A 200 1.98 10.62 -26.36
C ILE A 200 0.88 11.58 -26.83
N ASN A 201 0.08 12.13 -25.91
CA ASN A 201 -1.07 13.00 -26.18
C ASN A 201 -2.18 12.31 -27.01
N LYS A 202 -2.30 10.98 -26.92
CA LYS A 202 -3.43 10.22 -27.50
C LYS A 202 -4.51 9.99 -26.45
N THR A 203 -5.24 11.06 -26.13
CA THR A 203 -6.22 11.09 -25.04
C THR A 203 -7.38 10.10 -25.21
N ASP A 204 -7.88 9.91 -26.44
CA ASP A 204 -8.98 8.95 -26.70
C ASP A 204 -8.58 7.51 -26.40
N ALA A 205 -7.36 7.11 -26.77
CA ALA A 205 -6.83 5.79 -26.48
C ALA A 205 -6.55 5.65 -24.99
N ALA A 206 -5.93 6.66 -24.37
CA ALA A 206 -5.65 6.67 -22.93
C ALA A 206 -6.92 6.47 -22.12
N ARG A 207 -7.99 7.22 -22.41
CA ARG A 207 -9.28 7.11 -21.70
C ARG A 207 -9.88 5.71 -21.80
N ARG A 208 -9.79 5.05 -22.96
CA ARG A 208 -10.31 3.68 -23.13
C ARG A 208 -9.59 2.68 -22.23
N PHE A 209 -8.26 2.76 -22.15
CA PHE A 209 -7.47 1.85 -21.31
C PHE A 209 -7.58 2.18 -19.82
N LEU A 210 -7.65 3.46 -19.46
CA LEU A 210 -7.91 3.89 -18.09
C LEU A 210 -9.32 3.49 -17.63
N SER A 211 -10.33 3.61 -18.49
CA SER A 211 -11.67 3.08 -18.21
C SER A 211 -11.65 1.58 -17.96
N LYS A 212 -10.83 0.84 -18.71
CA LYS A 212 -10.67 -0.61 -18.48
C LYS A 212 -10.02 -0.89 -17.13
N ALA A 213 -8.99 -0.12 -16.76
CA ALA A 213 -8.33 -0.25 -15.46
C ALA A 213 -9.32 0.02 -14.31
N THR A 214 -10.11 1.09 -14.38
CA THR A 214 -11.09 1.43 -13.32
C THR A 214 -12.26 0.44 -13.24
N THR A 215 -12.61 -0.24 -14.35
CA THR A 215 -13.61 -1.34 -14.30
C THR A 215 -13.07 -2.63 -13.68
N LEU A 216 -11.77 -2.89 -13.79
CA LEU A 216 -11.13 -4.06 -13.19
C LEU A 216 -10.89 -3.86 -11.69
N ASP A 217 -10.47 -2.65 -11.31
CA ASP A 217 -10.26 -2.25 -9.92
C ASP A 217 -10.82 -0.84 -9.71
N ASN A 218 -11.94 -0.76 -9.01
CA ASN A 218 -12.59 0.51 -8.69
C ASN A 218 -11.85 1.28 -7.56
N VAL A 219 -10.97 0.61 -6.82
CA VAL A 219 -10.25 1.17 -5.67
C VAL A 219 -8.94 1.85 -6.11
N LEU A 220 -8.41 1.52 -7.29
CA LEU A 220 -7.16 2.07 -7.81
C LEU A 220 -7.26 3.59 -8.06
N ALA A 221 -6.96 4.39 -7.04
CA ALA A 221 -7.05 5.85 -7.08
C ALA A 221 -6.24 6.52 -8.21
N PRO A 222 -5.00 6.10 -8.53
CA PRO A 222 -4.22 6.71 -9.62
C PRO A 222 -4.92 6.61 -10.98
N ALA A 223 -5.65 5.52 -11.25
CA ALA A 223 -6.36 5.35 -12.52
C ALA A 223 -7.52 6.34 -12.67
N TRP A 224 -8.24 6.62 -11.57
CA TRP A 224 -9.29 7.63 -11.55
C TRP A 224 -8.77 9.06 -11.73
N LEU A 225 -7.57 9.37 -11.23
CA LEU A 225 -6.99 10.71 -11.37
C LEU A 225 -6.59 11.04 -12.82
N LEU A 226 -6.24 10.03 -13.62
CA LEU A 226 -5.80 10.22 -15.01
C LEU A 226 -6.92 10.06 -16.05
N TYR A 227 -8.06 9.46 -15.67
CA TYR A 227 -9.20 9.19 -16.56
C TYR A 227 -9.94 10.47 -16.99
#